data_AF-A0AA88HKC0-F1
#
_entry.id   AF-A0AA88HKC0-F1
#
_cell.length_a   1.000
_cell.length_b   1.000
_cell.length_c   1.000
_cell.angle_alpha   90.00
_cell.angle_beta   90.00
_cell.angle_gamma   90.00
#
_symmetry.space_group_name_H-M   'P 1'
#
loop_
_entity.id
_entity.type
_entity.pdbx_description
1 polymer ?
#
loop_
_entity_poly.entity_id
_entity_poly.type
_entity_poly.pdbx_seq_one_letter_code
_entity_poly.pdbx_strand_id
1 'polypeptide(L)'
;MVIYPMREHDYVLVGDVNGQEIKSMFKNLKGGTAAGVDGIPIMLFKNFLSILMPIIVLLCNKVLKSGQWPSAWKTVIIVYTTF
;
A
#
# COMPACT_ATOMS: atom_id res chain seq x y z
N MET A 1 -8.81 -10.65 -0.66
CA MET A 1 -9.87 -9.73 -0.23
C MET A 1 -11.03 -10.29 -0.97
N VAL A 2 -11.84 -11.10 -0.29
CA VAL A 2 -13.12 -11.44 -0.88
C VAL A 2 -13.96 -10.19 -0.67
N ILE A 3 -13.99 -9.37 -1.71
CA ILE A 3 -14.71 -8.11 -1.71
C ILE A 3 -16.17 -8.46 -1.96
N TYR A 4 -17.00 -8.39 -0.91
CA TYR A 4 -18.45 -8.43 -1.10
C TYR A 4 -18.94 -7.01 -1.41
N PRO A 5 -19.62 -6.78 -2.53
CA PRO A 5 -20.19 -5.47 -2.83
C PRO A 5 -21.43 -5.26 -1.94
N MET A 6 -21.40 -4.25 -1.07
CA MET A 6 -22.62 -3.74 -0.44
C MET A 6 -22.68 -2.22 -0.60
N ARG A 7 -23.42 -1.77 -1.62
CA ARG A 7 -23.55 -0.36 -2.07
C ARG A 7 -22.20 0.29 -2.44
N GLU A 8 -22.22 1.11 -3.49
CA GLU A 8 -21.03 1.69 -4.11
C GLU A 8 -20.19 2.45 -3.06
N HIS A 9 -19.02 1.90 -2.71
CA HIS A 9 -17.96 2.46 -1.84
C HIS A 9 -17.86 2.06 -0.35
N ASP A 10 -18.73 1.21 0.19
CA ASP A 10 -18.55 0.68 1.56
C ASP A 10 -17.94 -0.72 1.55
N TYR A 11 -16.60 -0.79 1.68
CA TYR A 11 -15.87 -2.06 1.82
C TYR A 11 -15.76 -2.45 3.29
N VAL A 12 -16.28 -3.62 3.65
CA VAL A 12 -16.05 -4.21 4.97
C VAL A 12 -14.68 -4.88 4.99
N LEU A 13 -13.84 -4.52 5.95
CA LEU A 13 -12.58 -5.20 6.21
C LEU A 13 -12.87 -6.55 6.85
N VAL A 14 -12.72 -7.63 6.08
CA VAL A 14 -12.97 -9.00 6.55
C VAL A 14 -11.64 -9.74 6.68
N GLY A 15 -11.17 -9.88 7.93
CA GLY A 15 -10.02 -10.71 8.28
C GLY A 15 -8.65 -10.07 8.03
N ASP A 16 -7.62 -10.91 8.13
CA ASP A 16 -6.21 -10.53 7.91
C ASP A 16 -5.88 -10.45 6.42
N VAL A 17 -5.01 -9.50 6.07
CA VAL A 17 -4.40 -9.38 4.74
C VAL A 17 -3.48 -10.56 4.46
N ASN A 18 -3.56 -11.13 3.27
CA ASN A 18 -2.79 -12.26 2.77
C ASN A 18 -1.96 -11.90 1.53
N GLY A 19 -1.03 -12.79 1.18
CA GLY A 19 -0.10 -12.54 0.08
C GLY A 19 -0.74 -12.46 -1.31
N GLN A 20 -1.90 -13.09 -1.54
CA GLN A 20 -2.58 -13.01 -2.84
C GLN A 20 -3.20 -11.63 -3.07
N GLU A 21 -3.70 -10.99 -2.02
CA GLU A 21 -4.17 -9.60 -2.06
C GLU A 21 -3.05 -8.65 -2.40
N ILE A 22 -1.94 -8.75 -1.67
CA ILE A 22 -0.76 -7.94 -1.92
C ILE A 22 -0.28 -8.15 -3.35
N LYS A 23 -0.16 -9.40 -3.81
CA LYS A 23 0.24 -9.71 -5.18
C LYS A 23 -0.68 -9.08 -6.24
N SER A 24 -1.99 -9.15 -6.02
CA SER A 24 -2.99 -8.56 -6.91
C SER A 24 -2.89 -7.03 -6.93
N MET A 25 -2.69 -6.42 -5.77
CA MET A 25 -2.50 -4.98 -5.63
C MET A 25 -1.24 -4.51 -6.35
N PHE A 26 -0.09 -5.18 -6.14
CA PHE A 26 1.18 -4.83 -6.80
C PHE A 26 1.13 -4.97 -8.34
N LYS A 27 0.32 -5.90 -8.87
CA LYS A 27 0.09 -6.02 -10.31
C LYS A 27 -0.58 -4.77 -10.90
N ASN A 28 -1.46 -4.14 -10.13
CA ASN A 28 -2.25 -2.99 -10.55
C ASN A 28 -1.58 -1.63 -10.26
N LEU A 29 -0.46 -1.60 -9.53
CA LEU A 29 0.30 -0.37 -9.29
C LEU A 29 0.85 0.18 -10.62
N LYS A 30 0.66 1.48 -10.87
CA LYS A 30 1.24 2.14 -12.06
C LYS A 30 2.77 2.12 -11.97
N GLY A 31 3.41 1.74 -13.08
CA GLY A 31 4.85 1.88 -13.23
C GLY A 31 5.24 3.30 -13.64
N GLY A 32 6.55 3.60 -13.62
CA GLY A 32 7.09 4.87 -14.12
C GLY A 32 6.70 6.09 -13.29
N THR A 33 6.21 5.89 -12.07
CA THR A 33 5.95 6.97 -11.12
C THR A 33 7.24 7.40 -10.43
N ALA A 34 7.35 8.69 -10.09
CA ALA A 34 8.42 9.17 -9.23
C ALA A 34 8.42 8.43 -7.89
N ALA A 35 9.61 8.24 -7.31
CA ALA A 35 9.73 7.71 -5.96
C ALA A 35 9.16 8.69 -4.93
N GLY A 36 8.74 8.17 -3.78
CA GLY A 36 8.32 9.00 -2.65
C GLY A 36 9.51 9.71 -2.00
N VAL A 37 9.26 10.31 -0.84
CA VAL A 37 10.30 10.96 -0.01
C VAL A 37 11.41 10.01 0.45
N ASP A 38 11.18 8.71 0.36
CA ASP A 38 12.15 7.65 0.67
C ASP A 38 13.11 7.33 -0.49
N GLY A 39 12.84 7.86 -1.69
CA GLY A 39 13.65 7.60 -2.88
C GLY A 39 13.54 6.17 -3.42
N ILE A 40 12.58 5.36 -2.94
CA ILE A 40 12.44 3.96 -3.35
C ILE A 40 11.46 3.86 -4.54
N PRO A 41 11.92 3.53 -5.75
CA PRO A 41 11.04 3.39 -6.90
C PRO A 41 10.17 2.13 -6.82
N ILE A 42 8.95 2.22 -7.37
CA ILE A 42 7.97 1.12 -7.41
C ILE A 42 8.50 -0.14 -8.11
N MET A 43 9.46 0.01 -9.03
CA MET A 43 10.08 -1.10 -9.75
C MET A 43 10.83 -2.05 -8.80
N LEU A 44 11.47 -1.55 -7.74
CA LEU A 44 12.15 -2.40 -6.76
C LEU A 44 11.14 -3.29 -6.04
N PHE A 45 10.02 -2.73 -5.59
CA PHE A 45 9.00 -3.53 -4.93
C PHE A 45 8.41 -4.60 -5.86
N LYS A 46 8.18 -4.28 -7.13
CA LYS A 46 7.67 -5.27 -8.10
C LYS A 46 8.67 -6.40 -8.36
N ASN A 47 9.96 -6.08 -8.50
CA ASN A 47 11.00 -7.06 -8.80
C ASN A 47 11.34 -7.95 -7.59
N PHE A 48 11.27 -7.39 -6.38
CA PHE A 48 11.61 -8.09 -5.13
C PHE A 48 10.38 -8.50 -4.32
N LEU A 49 9.19 -8.50 -4.93
CA LEU A 49 7.93 -8.75 -4.22
C LEU A 49 7.92 -10.10 -3.50
N SER A 50 8.52 -11.14 -4.07
CA SER A 50 8.59 -12.47 -3.45
C SER A 50 9.31 -12.45 -2.10
N ILE A 51 10.38 -11.66 -2.00
CA ILE A 51 11.19 -11.52 -0.78
C ILE A 51 10.49 -10.58 0.21
N LEU A 52 9.87 -9.52 -0.29
CA LEU A 52 9.20 -8.51 0.53
C LEU A 52 7.81 -8.94 1.01
N MET A 53 7.20 -9.94 0.37
CA MET A 53 5.84 -10.42 0.65
C MET A 53 5.55 -10.63 2.15
N PRO A 54 6.32 -11.43 2.91
CA PRO A 54 6.04 -11.65 4.32
C PRO A 54 6.12 -10.35 5.14
N ILE A 55 7.04 -9.45 4.79
CA ILE A 55 7.23 -8.16 5.48
C ILE A 55 6.03 -7.24 5.21
N ILE A 56 5.60 -7.15 3.96
CA ILE A 56 4.45 -6.32 3.56
C ILE A 56 3.17 -6.82 4.21
N VAL A 57 2.92 -8.13 4.20
CA VAL A 57 1.76 -8.74 4.86
C VAL A 57 1.76 -8.46 6.36
N LEU A 58 2.90 -8.64 7.03
CA LEU A 58 3.05 -8.33 8.46
C LEU A 58 2.76 -6.85 8.74
N LEU A 59 3.32 -5.94 7.93
CA LEU A 59 3.15 -4.51 8.07
C LEU A 59 1.68 -4.08 7.90
N CYS A 60 1.02 -4.54 6.84
CA CYS A 60 -0.39 -4.26 6.59
C CYS A 60 -1.26 -4.73 7.74
N ASN A 61 -1.05 -5.96 8.23
CA ASN A 61 -1.80 -6.51 9.35
C ASN A 61 -1.51 -5.79 10.67
N LYS A 62 -0.28 -5.30 10.87
CA LYS A 62 0.06 -4.49 12.04
C LYS A 62 -0.69 -3.16 12.03
N VAL A 63 -0.72 -2.47 10.89
CA VAL A 63 -1.48 -1.21 10.74
C VAL A 63 -2.98 -1.48 10.93
N LEU A 64 -3.51 -2.54 10.31
CA LEU A 64 -4.93 -2.92 10.42
C LEU A 64 -5.35 -3.20 11.86
N LYS A 65 -4.56 -3.99 12.60
CA LYS A 65 -4.88 -4.38 13.99
C LYS A 65 -4.68 -3.26 15.01
N SER A 66 -3.67 -2.41 14.79
CA SER A 66 -3.37 -1.30 15.72
C SER A 66 -4.19 -0.04 15.43
N GLY A 67 -4.71 0.12 14.21
CA GLY A 67 -5.30 1.37 13.74
C GLY A 67 -4.28 2.52 13.63
N GLN A 68 -2.97 2.23 13.76
CA GLN A 68 -1.92 3.24 13.79
C GLN A 68 -1.10 3.23 12.51
N TRP A 69 -1.05 4.40 11.86
CA TRP A 69 -0.21 4.63 10.69
C TRP A 69 1.16 5.17 11.10
N PRO A 70 2.26 4.71 10.48
CA PRO A 70 3.59 5.27 10.72
C PRO A 70 3.61 6.79 10.51
N SER A 71 4.21 7.53 11.43
CA SER A 71 4.26 9.00 11.34
C SER A 71 4.94 9.49 10.06
N ALA A 72 5.99 8.79 9.61
CA ALA A 72 6.71 9.10 8.37
C ALA A 72 5.80 9.10 7.13
N TRP A 73 4.76 8.26 7.10
CA TRP A 73 3.84 8.13 5.95
C TRP A 73 2.87 9.31 5.83
N LYS A 74 2.71 10.10 6.88
CA LYS A 74 1.85 11.30 6.91
C LYS A 74 2.59 12.56 6.44
N THR A 75 3.87 12.44 6.06
CA THR A 75 4.68 13.57 5.59
C THR A 75 4.26 13.93 4.16
N VAL A 76 3.85 15.18 3.95
CA VAL A 76 3.45 15.70 2.63
C VAL A 76 4.37 16.85 2.24
N ILE A 77 4.83 16.86 0.99
CA ILE A 77 5.52 18.01 0.41
C ILE A 77 4.47 18.97 -0.15
N ILE A 78 4.39 20.18 0.42
CA ILE A 78 3.55 21.26 -0.10
C ILE A 78 4.41 22.10 -1.04
N VAL A 79 4.09 22.10 -2.34
CA VAL A 79 4.75 22.96 -3.33
C VAL A 79 3.81 24.13 -3.63
N TYR A 80 4.23 25.34 -3.29
CA TYR A 80 3.55 26.56 -3.71
C TYR A 80 4.10 26.99 -5.08
N THR A 81 3.26 26.99 -6.11
CA THR A 81 3.57 27.65 -7.38
C THR A 81 3.11 29.11 -7.31
N THR A 82 4.05 30.04 -7.19
CA THR A 82 3.81 31.46 -7.48
C THR A 82 3.78 31.64 -9.00
N PHE A 83 2.66 32.12 -9.53
CA PHE A 83 2.50 32.56 -10.92
C PHE A 83 3.12 33.94 -11.15
#